data_AF-A0A2V2RK19-F1
#
_entry.id   AF-A0A2V2RK19-F1
#
_cell.length_a   1.000
_cell.length_b   1.000
_cell.length_c   1.000
_cell.angle_alpha   90.00
_cell.angle_beta   90.00
_cell.angle_gamma   90.00
#
_symmetry.space_group_name_H-M   'P 1'
#
loop_
_entity.id
_entity.type
_entity.pdbx_description
1 polymer ?
#
loop_
_entity_poly.entity_id
_entity_poly.type
_entity_poly.pdbx_seq_one_letter_code
_entity_poly.pdbx_strand_id
1 'polypeptide(L)'
;MKNPKDDQFDRLFSSVPANSAAARVTSRGTHYDKKLKEAPEIVHSDCPLPMQGADAIRWRKRTSPDFTDLTGTKTGRLTVIGLADIKYRDPNKKTPWVVRCACGKYEHRSSKAIKNPNNSEDACRACRDWQYVKRRYREMGSRDIQEFIKK
;
A
#
# COMPACT_ATOMS: atom_id res chain seq x y z
N MET A 1 -35.76 -24.14 37.02
CA MET A 1 -35.11 -24.38 35.72
C MET A 1 -36.09 -23.92 34.64
N LYS A 2 -35.69 -23.05 33.71
CA LYS A 2 -36.59 -22.59 32.64
C LYS A 2 -36.90 -23.77 31.70
N ASN A 3 -38.09 -23.75 31.10
CA ASN A 3 -38.55 -24.83 30.24
C ASN A 3 -37.73 -24.80 28.93
N PRO A 4 -37.23 -25.94 28.42
CA PRO A 4 -36.30 -25.97 27.27
C PRO A 4 -36.86 -25.33 25.98
N LYS A 5 -38.19 -25.27 25.84
CA LYS A 5 -38.87 -24.63 24.71
C LYS A 5 -38.85 -23.11 24.80
N ASP A 6 -38.86 -22.54 26.01
CA ASP A 6 -38.86 -21.09 26.23
C ASP A 6 -37.49 -20.50 25.83
N ASP A 7 -36.41 -21.23 26.09
CA ASP A 7 -35.04 -20.87 25.67
C ASP A 7 -34.87 -20.85 24.14
N GLN A 8 -35.69 -21.60 23.40
CA GLN A 8 -35.66 -21.65 21.94
C GLN A 8 -36.24 -20.37 21.32
N PHE A 9 -37.34 -19.87 21.88
CA PHE A 9 -37.95 -18.61 21.43
C PHE A 9 -37.08 -17.41 21.81
N ASP A 10 -36.50 -17.38 23.01
CA ASP A 10 -35.57 -16.30 23.43
C ASP A 10 -34.33 -16.23 22.53
N ARG A 11 -33.79 -17.38 22.09
CA ARG A 11 -32.71 -17.44 21.09
C ARG A 11 -33.13 -16.91 19.72
N LEU A 12 -34.37 -17.20 19.31
CA LEU A 12 -34.89 -16.71 18.04
C LEU A 12 -35.03 -15.18 18.06
N PHE A 13 -35.68 -14.63 19.09
CA PHE A 13 -35.86 -13.17 19.24
C PHE A 13 -34.55 -12.40 19.38
N SER A 14 -33.55 -13.00 20.04
CA SER A 14 -32.21 -12.39 20.15
C SER A 14 -31.37 -12.51 18.88
N SER A 15 -31.66 -13.49 18.01
CA SER A 15 -30.98 -13.67 16.72
C SER A 15 -31.54 -12.80 15.59
N VAL A 16 -32.80 -12.35 15.72
CA VAL A 16 -33.42 -11.46 14.73
C VAL A 16 -32.95 -10.03 15.00
N PRO A 17 -32.43 -9.32 13.99
CA PRO A 17 -32.00 -7.95 14.18
C PRO A 17 -33.18 -7.06 14.58
N ALA A 18 -33.01 -6.31 15.67
CA ALA A 18 -34.05 -5.47 16.26
C ALA A 18 -34.52 -4.31 15.35
N ASN A 19 -33.71 -3.91 14.36
CA ASN A 19 -34.04 -2.87 13.38
C ASN A 19 -33.20 -3.02 12.11
N SER A 20 -33.46 -2.17 11.10
CA SER A 20 -32.75 -2.19 9.82
C SER A 20 -31.25 -1.95 9.92
N ALA A 21 -30.81 -1.16 10.91
CA ALA A 21 -29.38 -0.92 11.16
C ALA A 21 -28.70 -2.18 11.70
N ALA A 22 -29.29 -2.81 12.73
CA ALA A 22 -28.85 -4.09 13.26
C ALA A 22 -28.87 -5.17 12.17
N ALA A 23 -29.89 -5.17 11.31
CA ALA A 23 -30.01 -6.13 10.21
C ALA A 23 -28.88 -5.97 9.20
N ARG A 24 -28.48 -4.73 8.90
CA ARG A 24 -27.34 -4.46 7.99
C ARG A 24 -26.00 -4.86 8.61
N VAL A 25 -25.85 -4.75 9.92
CA VAL A 25 -24.64 -5.17 10.65
C VAL A 25 -24.55 -6.70 10.77
N THR A 26 -25.65 -7.38 11.06
CA THR A 26 -25.69 -8.85 11.19
C THR A 26 -25.81 -9.56 9.84
N SER A 27 -26.23 -8.85 8.79
CA SER A 27 -26.27 -9.40 7.43
C SER A 27 -24.87 -9.81 6.97
N ARG A 28 -24.79 -10.89 6.20
CA ARG A 28 -23.53 -11.33 5.60
C ARG A 28 -23.02 -10.23 4.66
N GLY A 29 -22.06 -9.46 5.13
CA GLY A 29 -21.34 -8.50 4.31
C GLY A 29 -20.47 -9.22 3.28
N THR A 30 -20.34 -8.65 2.09
CA THR A 30 -19.31 -9.05 1.14
C THR A 30 -18.03 -8.29 1.49
N HIS A 31 -17.07 -8.98 2.11
CA HIS A 31 -15.75 -8.41 2.33
C HIS A 31 -14.95 -8.47 1.02
N TYR A 32 -14.44 -7.32 0.56
CA TYR A 32 -13.55 -7.27 -0.59
C TYR A 32 -12.09 -7.28 -0.13
N ASP A 33 -11.49 -8.46 -0.11
CA ASP A 33 -10.05 -8.61 0.05
C ASP A 33 -9.34 -8.41 -1.29
N LYS A 34 -8.85 -7.19 -1.52
CA LYS A 34 -8.05 -6.91 -2.72
C LYS A 34 -6.73 -7.66 -2.64
N LYS A 35 -6.57 -8.68 -3.48
CA LYS A 35 -5.26 -9.27 -3.76
C LYS A 35 -4.47 -8.30 -4.65
N LEU A 36 -3.51 -7.60 -4.06
CA LEU A 36 -2.53 -6.86 -4.84
C LEU A 36 -1.69 -7.88 -5.62
N LYS A 37 -1.33 -7.56 -6.86
CA LYS A 37 -0.38 -8.39 -7.63
C LYS A 37 0.99 -8.23 -6.98
N GLU A 38 1.30 -9.10 -6.03
CA GLU A 38 2.60 -9.23 -5.38
C GLU A 38 3.55 -9.91 -6.35
N ALA A 39 4.09 -9.15 -7.31
CA ALA A 39 5.25 -9.64 -8.05
C ALA A 39 6.45 -9.58 -7.10
N PRO A 40 7.34 -10.61 -7.09
CA PRO A 40 8.49 -10.66 -6.18
C PRO A 40 9.45 -9.47 -6.34
N GLU A 41 9.38 -8.77 -7.49
CA GLU A 41 10.17 -7.58 -7.78
C GLU A 41 9.63 -6.30 -7.13
N ILE A 42 8.36 -6.29 -6.72
CA ILE A 42 7.70 -5.12 -6.14
C ILE A 42 7.87 -5.16 -4.62
N VAL A 43 8.81 -4.39 -4.13
CA VAL A 43 9.04 -4.25 -2.69
C VAL A 43 8.04 -3.27 -2.10
N HIS A 44 7.14 -3.78 -1.25
CA HIS A 44 6.16 -3.01 -0.48
C HIS A 44 6.13 -3.53 0.96
N SER A 45 6.47 -2.67 1.93
CA SER A 45 6.62 -3.08 3.33
C SER A 45 5.97 -2.08 4.28
N ASP A 46 5.39 -2.59 5.37
CA ASP A 46 4.99 -1.79 6.55
C ASP A 46 6.19 -1.37 7.41
N CYS A 47 7.20 -2.23 7.46
CA CYS A 47 8.40 -2.02 8.23
C CYS A 47 9.46 -1.29 7.38
N PRO A 48 10.30 -0.42 7.97
CA PRO A 48 11.44 0.16 7.29
C PRO A 48 12.28 -0.89 6.57
N LEU A 49 12.61 -0.61 5.31
CA LEU A 49 13.47 -1.49 4.52
C LEU A 49 14.93 -1.32 4.95
N PRO A 50 15.77 -2.36 4.84
CA PRO A 50 17.17 -2.28 5.22
C PRO A 50 17.90 -1.24 4.36
N MET A 51 18.62 -0.34 5.01
CA MET A 51 19.33 0.77 4.38
C MET A 51 20.82 0.70 4.67
N GLN A 52 21.60 1.22 3.73
CA GLN A 52 23.02 1.44 3.95
C GLN A 52 23.22 2.51 5.03
N GLY A 53 24.29 2.37 5.82
CA GLY A 53 24.67 3.39 6.80
C GLY A 53 25.07 4.73 6.17
N ALA A 54 25.11 5.79 6.98
CA ALA A 54 25.42 7.15 6.51
C ALA A 54 26.78 7.25 5.78
N ASP A 55 27.75 6.42 6.16
CA ASP A 55 29.07 6.39 5.53
C ASP A 55 29.03 5.88 4.09
N ALA A 56 28.05 5.05 3.72
CA ALA A 56 27.94 4.55 2.34
C ALA A 56 27.63 5.68 1.35
N ILE A 57 26.79 6.64 1.74
CA ILE A 57 26.48 7.82 0.93
C ILE A 57 27.73 8.69 0.77
N ARG A 58 28.46 8.93 1.87
CA ARG A 58 29.73 9.68 1.85
C ARG A 58 30.76 9.02 0.94
N TRP A 59 30.89 7.70 1.02
CA TRP A 59 31.81 6.92 0.17
C TRP A 59 31.41 7.02 -1.30
N ARG A 60 30.13 6.85 -1.65
CA ARG A 60 29.65 6.99 -3.03
C ARG A 60 29.90 8.38 -3.61
N LYS A 61 29.70 9.44 -2.81
CA LYS A 61 29.98 10.81 -3.23
C LYS A 61 31.46 11.04 -3.56
N ARG A 62 32.38 10.29 -2.93
CA ARG A 62 33.82 10.35 -3.20
C ARG A 62 34.22 9.49 -4.41
N THR A 63 33.67 8.28 -4.51
CA THR A 63 34.05 7.30 -5.54
C THR A 63 33.39 7.56 -6.89
N SER A 64 32.20 8.16 -6.91
CA SER A 64 31.41 8.36 -8.13
C SER A 64 31.01 9.84 -8.28
N PRO A 65 31.60 10.58 -9.25
CA PRO A 65 31.29 12.00 -9.43
C PRO A 65 29.84 12.26 -9.85
N ASP A 66 29.22 11.32 -10.58
CA ASP A 66 27.81 11.42 -11.01
C ASP A 66 26.80 11.10 -9.91
N PHE A 67 27.26 10.72 -8.71
CA PHE A 67 26.37 10.35 -7.62
C PHE A 67 25.75 11.61 -7.00
N THR A 68 24.43 11.76 -7.19
CA THR A 68 23.63 12.75 -6.48
C THR A 68 22.99 12.11 -5.26
N ASP A 69 23.21 12.67 -4.08
CA ASP A 69 22.45 12.31 -2.89
C ASP A 69 21.02 12.83 -3.02
N LEU A 70 20.05 11.92 -2.96
CA LEU A 70 18.62 12.25 -3.03
C LEU A 70 17.94 12.20 -1.67
N THR A 71 18.69 11.93 -0.59
CA THR A 71 18.12 11.84 0.76
C THR A 71 17.37 13.12 1.14
N GLY A 72 16.16 12.99 1.67
CA GLY A 72 15.28 14.13 2.00
C GLY A 72 14.45 14.67 0.83
N THR A 73 14.72 14.25 -0.40
CA THR A 73 13.94 14.67 -1.58
C THR A 73 12.50 14.16 -1.48
N LYS A 74 11.54 15.01 -1.81
CA LYS A 74 10.11 14.68 -1.87
C LYS A 74 9.63 14.64 -3.31
N THR A 75 8.90 13.59 -3.66
CA THR A 75 8.28 13.41 -4.98
C THR A 75 6.86 12.89 -4.73
N GLY A 76 5.85 13.72 -5.01
CA GLY A 76 4.46 13.42 -4.66
C GLY A 76 4.28 13.12 -3.18
N ARG A 77 3.85 11.89 -2.87
CA ARG A 77 3.65 11.38 -1.51
C ARG A 77 4.88 10.65 -0.94
N LEU A 78 5.95 10.54 -1.71
CA LEU A 78 7.16 9.79 -1.35
C LEU A 78 8.24 10.74 -0.82
N THR A 79 8.92 10.32 0.25
CA THR A 79 10.12 10.97 0.78
C THR A 79 11.27 9.99 0.75
N VAL A 80 12.40 10.37 0.17
CA VAL A 80 13.61 9.54 0.14
C VAL A 80 14.27 9.55 1.52
N ILE A 81 14.52 8.37 2.08
CA ILE A 81 15.11 8.23 3.42
C ILE A 81 16.54 7.66 3.41
N GLY A 82 16.94 6.96 2.34
CA GLY A 82 18.30 6.42 2.23
C GLY A 82 18.49 5.50 1.04
N LEU A 83 19.69 4.94 0.91
CA LEU A 83 20.01 3.91 -0.09
C LEU A 83 19.64 2.53 0.44
N ALA A 84 19.07 1.69 -0.41
CA ALA A 84 18.74 0.32 -0.03
C ALA A 84 20.00 -0.52 0.18
N ASP A 85 19.99 -1.37 1.20
CA ASP A 85 21.07 -2.34 1.41
C ASP A 85 20.85 -3.59 0.55
N ILE A 86 21.06 -3.43 -0.77
CA ILE A 86 20.90 -4.49 -1.76
C ILE A 86 22.19 -4.61 -2.56
N LYS A 87 22.71 -5.83 -2.65
CA LYS A 87 23.82 -6.19 -3.52
C LYS A 87 23.29 -6.82 -4.79
N TYR A 88 23.41 -6.12 -5.91
CA TYR A 88 23.12 -6.70 -7.22
C TYR A 88 24.31 -7.50 -7.73
N ARG A 89 24.04 -8.64 -8.38
CA ARG A 89 25.07 -9.40 -9.13
C ARG A 89 25.48 -8.69 -10.42
N ASP A 90 24.56 -7.94 -11.00
CA ASP A 90 24.79 -7.18 -12.23
C ASP A 90 25.44 -5.81 -11.90
N PRO A 91 26.66 -5.54 -12.40
CA PRO A 91 27.36 -4.28 -12.14
C PRO A 91 26.65 -3.06 -12.75
N ASN A 92 25.79 -3.25 -13.75
CA ASN A 92 25.04 -2.17 -14.39
C ASN A 92 23.80 -1.75 -13.57
N LYS A 93 23.33 -2.60 -12.65
CA LYS A 93 22.16 -2.28 -11.81
C LYS A 93 22.55 -1.31 -10.70
N LYS A 94 21.96 -0.11 -10.77
CA LYS A 94 22.10 0.91 -9.73
C LYS A 94 21.29 0.54 -8.49
N THR A 95 21.89 0.70 -7.31
CA THR A 95 21.21 0.56 -6.02
C THR A 95 20.00 1.49 -5.95
N PRO A 96 18.80 0.99 -5.61
CA PRO A 96 17.61 1.81 -5.48
C PRO A 96 17.65 2.61 -4.18
N TRP A 97 16.79 3.61 -4.12
CA TRP A 97 16.52 4.39 -2.93
C TRP A 97 15.37 3.77 -2.16
N VAL A 98 15.49 3.77 -0.84
CA VAL A 98 14.37 3.50 0.06
C VAL A 98 13.58 4.79 0.20
N VAL A 99 12.28 4.70 -0.06
CA VAL A 99 11.33 5.79 0.09
C VAL A 99 10.28 5.45 1.13
N ARG A 100 9.86 6.44 1.89
CA ARG A 100 8.71 6.38 2.80
C ARG A 100 7.56 7.15 2.18
N CYS A 101 6.42 6.49 2.03
CA CYS A 101 5.18 7.14 1.62
C CYS A 101 4.51 7.86 2.79
N ALA A 102 3.75 8.90 2.51
CA ALA A 102 2.94 9.62 3.51
C ALA A 102 1.92 8.71 4.24
N CYS A 103 1.57 7.54 3.70
CA CYS A 103 0.74 6.55 4.41
C CYS A 103 1.53 5.68 5.41
N GLY A 104 2.86 5.82 5.49
CA GLY A 104 3.73 5.05 6.37
C GLY A 104 4.43 3.86 5.71
N LYS A 105 4.00 3.40 4.53
CA LYS A 105 4.61 2.26 3.81
C LYS A 105 5.96 2.62 3.18
N TYR A 106 6.82 1.62 3.05
CA TYR A 106 8.17 1.71 2.49
C TYR A 106 8.30 0.93 1.17
N GLU A 107 9.02 1.51 0.20
CA GLU A 107 9.25 0.91 -1.12
C GLU A 107 10.64 1.26 -1.66
N HIS A 108 11.03 0.58 -2.74
CA HIS A 108 12.20 0.92 -3.52
C HIS A 108 11.85 1.79 -4.74
N ARG A 109 12.64 2.83 -4.99
CA ARG A 109 12.55 3.67 -6.19
C ARG A 109 13.91 3.86 -6.84
N SER A 110 13.92 3.90 -8.17
CA SER A 110 15.14 4.22 -8.90
C SER A 110 15.40 5.72 -8.89
N SER A 111 16.68 6.12 -8.97
CA SER A 111 17.06 7.54 -9.11
C SER A 111 16.37 8.20 -10.31
N LYS A 112 16.15 7.45 -11.39
CA LYS A 112 15.45 7.92 -12.60
C LYS A 112 14.00 8.27 -12.31
N ALA A 113 13.30 7.45 -11.52
CA ALA A 113 11.90 7.70 -11.19
C ALA A 113 11.73 8.91 -10.27
N ILE A 114 12.64 9.12 -9.32
CA ILE A 114 12.62 10.24 -8.38
C ILE A 114 12.93 11.56 -9.09
N LYS A 115 13.91 11.57 -10.00
CA LYS A 115 14.33 12.76 -10.77
C LYS A 115 13.36 13.12 -11.90
N ASN A 116 12.40 12.27 -12.23
CA ASN A 116 11.47 12.51 -13.34
C ASN A 116 10.40 13.56 -12.95
N PRO A 117 10.34 14.75 -13.59
CA PRO A 117 9.34 15.76 -13.25
C PRO A 117 7.90 15.30 -13.53
N ASN A 118 7.72 14.36 -14.46
CA ASN A 118 6.40 13.79 -14.78
C ASN A 118 5.86 12.87 -13.67
N ASN A 119 6.69 12.51 -12.68
CA ASN A 119 6.28 11.73 -11.51
C ASN A 119 5.90 12.62 -10.31
N SER A 120 5.42 13.84 -10.55
CA SER A 120 5.07 14.80 -9.49
C SER A 120 4.03 14.27 -8.50
N GLU A 121 3.16 13.35 -8.91
CA GLU A 121 2.11 12.74 -8.08
C GLU A 121 2.44 11.30 -7.64
N ASP A 122 3.72 10.90 -7.64
CA ASP A 122 4.10 9.54 -7.28
C ASP A 122 3.70 9.17 -5.84
N ALA A 123 3.34 7.90 -5.64
CA ALA A 123 2.88 7.34 -4.38
C ALA A 123 3.23 5.85 -4.29
N CYS A 124 3.17 5.28 -3.08
CA CYS A 124 3.33 3.84 -2.92
C CYS A 124 2.23 3.07 -3.66
N ARG A 125 2.49 1.80 -3.94
CA ARG A 125 1.59 0.91 -4.67
C ARG A 125 0.18 0.91 -4.07
N ALA A 126 0.09 0.72 -2.75
CA ALA A 126 -1.19 0.77 -2.04
C ALA A 126 -1.92 2.10 -2.25
N CYS A 127 -1.25 3.25 -2.13
CA CYS A 127 -1.88 4.55 -2.36
C CYS A 127 -2.34 4.74 -3.81
N ARG A 128 -1.54 4.31 -4.80
CA ARG A 128 -1.95 4.37 -6.22
C ARG A 128 -3.18 3.50 -6.48
N ASP A 129 -3.19 2.32 -5.87
CA ASP A 129 -4.32 1.39 -5.94
C ASP A 129 -5.59 2.00 -5.33
N TRP A 130 -5.47 2.66 -4.17
CA TRP A 130 -6.57 3.42 -3.57
C TRP A 130 -7.06 4.58 -4.45
N GLN A 131 -6.15 5.34 -5.05
CA GLN A 131 -6.50 6.42 -5.98
C GLN A 131 -7.22 5.88 -7.22
N TYR A 132 -6.76 4.76 -7.77
CA TYR A 132 -7.43 4.08 -8.88
C TYR A 132 -8.86 3.66 -8.50
N VAL A 133 -9.03 3.01 -7.34
CA VAL A 133 -10.34 2.57 -6.85
C VAL A 133 -11.28 3.76 -6.64
N LYS A 134 -10.80 4.83 -5.99
CA LYS A 134 -11.58 6.04 -5.75
C LYS A 134 -12.03 6.70 -7.05
N ARG A 135 -11.16 6.76 -8.05
CA ARG A 135 -11.49 7.28 -9.39
C ARG A 135 -12.55 6.41 -10.07
N ARG A 136 -12.36 5.09 -10.08
CA ARG A 136 -13.32 4.15 -10.69
C ARG A 136 -14.69 4.17 -10.03
N TYR A 137 -14.73 4.29 -8.71
CA TYR A 137 -15.99 4.41 -7.98
C TYR A 137 -16.75 5.68 -8.40
N ARG A 138 -16.06 6.81 -8.57
CA ARG A 138 -16.66 8.06 -9.07
C ARG A 138 -17.19 7.92 -10.50
N GLU A 139 -16.46 7.23 -11.37
CA GLU A 139 -16.85 7.03 -12.78
C GLU A 139 -18.07 6.10 -12.90
N MET A 140 -18.19 5.08 -12.04
CA MET A 140 -19.25 4.07 -12.16
C MET A 140 -20.52 4.39 -11.37
N GLY A 141 -20.47 5.21 -10.31
CA GLY A 141 -21.63 5.50 -9.47
C GLY A 141 -22.12 4.27 -8.70
N SER A 142 -23.44 4.07 -8.59
CA SER A 142 -24.08 2.99 -7.81
C SER A 142 -24.06 1.59 -8.47
N ARG A 143 -23.11 1.32 -9.37
CA ARG A 143 -23.00 0.02 -10.08
C ARG A 143 -22.41 -1.06 -9.18
N ASP A 144 -22.69 -2.32 -9.52
CA ASP A 144 -22.30 -3.48 -8.73
C ASP A 144 -20.78 -3.70 -8.67
N ILE A 145 -20.29 -4.21 -7.54
CA ILE A 145 -18.85 -4.48 -7.28
C ILE A 145 -18.30 -5.52 -8.27
N GLN A 146 -19.12 -6.44 -8.79
CA GLN A 146 -18.65 -7.43 -9.76
C GLN A 146 -18.22 -6.79 -11.09
N GLU A 147 -18.80 -5.65 -11.49
CA GLU A 147 -18.37 -4.89 -12.67
C GLU A 147 -17.01 -4.21 -12.45
N PHE A 148 -16.64 -3.95 -11.18
CA PHE A 148 -15.34 -3.42 -10.80
C PHE A 148 -14.20 -4.43 -11.05
N ILE A 149 -14.50 -5.73 -10.91
CA ILE A 149 -13.51 -6.82 -10.92
C ILE A 149 -13.16 -7.29 -12.35
N LYS A 150 -14.06 -7.09 -13.32
CA LYS A 150 -13.84 -7.47 -14.73
C LYS A 150 -12.77 -6.57 -15.38
N LYS A 151 -11.50 -6.92 -15.21
CA LYS A 151 -10.36 -6.46 -16.03
C LYS A 151 -9.24 -7.48 -16.06
#